data_AF-A0A656GJJ1-F1
#
_entry.id   AF-A0A656GJJ1-F1
#
_cell.length_a   1.000
_cell.length_b   1.000
_cell.length_c   1.000
_cell.angle_alpha   90.00
_cell.angle_beta   90.00
_cell.angle_gamma   90.00
#
_symmetry.space_group_name_H-M   'P 1'
#
loop_
_entity.id
_entity.type
_entity.pdbx_description
1 polymer ?
#
loop_
_entity_poly.entity_id
_entity_poly.type
_entity_poly.pdbx_seq_one_letter_code
_entity_poly.pdbx_strand_id
1 'polypeptide(L)'
;KGPPNSQNSYYLNGTKCRRRDITDIFLGTGLGPRSYSIIEQGMISKLIEAKPEDLRNFIEEAAGISKYKERRRETENRIRRTHENLARLTDLREELERQLERLHRQAQAAEKYQEYKAEERQLKAQLSA
;
A
#
# COMPACT_ATOMS: atom_id res chain seq x y z
N LYS A 1 -12.67 40.91 6.76
CA LYS A 1 -12.10 39.78 7.55
C LYS A 1 -13.01 38.58 7.33
N GLY A 2 -12.62 37.63 6.49
CA GLY A 2 -13.41 36.41 6.26
C GLY A 2 -13.43 35.53 7.52
N PRO A 3 -14.47 34.70 7.72
CA PRO A 3 -14.57 33.86 8.90
C PRO A 3 -13.37 32.88 8.95
N PRO A 4 -12.86 32.55 10.15
CA PRO A 4 -11.79 31.57 10.31
C PRO A 4 -12.23 30.24 9.67
N ASN A 5 -11.31 29.59 8.95
CA ASN A 5 -11.52 28.27 8.34
C ASN A 5 -12.21 27.33 9.34
N SER A 6 -13.50 27.02 9.09
CA SER A 6 -14.27 26.09 9.90
C SER A 6 -13.73 24.68 9.65
N GLN A 7 -12.77 24.26 10.48
CA GLN A 7 -12.24 22.90 10.43
C GLN A 7 -13.12 21.98 11.29
N ASN A 8 -13.75 21.00 10.65
CA ASN A 8 -14.53 19.98 11.35
C ASN A 8 -13.62 19.19 12.31
N SER A 9 -13.96 19.18 13.59
CA SER A 9 -13.26 18.43 14.63
C SER A 9 -14.12 17.26 15.09
N TYR A 10 -13.53 16.07 15.18
CA TYR A 10 -14.22 14.83 15.55
C TYR A 10 -13.64 14.29 16.86
N TYR A 11 -14.51 13.77 17.73
CA TYR A 11 -14.14 13.26 19.04
C TYR A 11 -14.82 11.91 19.28
N LEU A 12 -14.05 10.96 19.79
CA LEU A 12 -14.53 9.66 20.24
C LEU A 12 -14.15 9.49 21.71
N ASN A 13 -15.15 9.30 22.58
CA ASN A 13 -14.95 9.23 24.03
C ASN A 13 -14.09 10.37 24.59
N GLY A 14 -14.33 11.61 24.12
CA GLY A 14 -13.58 12.80 24.51
C GLY A 14 -12.20 12.98 23.85
N THR A 15 -11.71 11.98 23.10
CA THR A 15 -10.41 12.03 22.43
C THR A 15 -10.56 12.49 20.98
N LYS A 16 -9.72 13.42 20.52
CA LYS A 16 -9.72 13.86 19.12
C LYS A 16 -9.38 12.69 18.18
N CYS A 17 -10.21 12.46 17.17
CA CYS A 17 -10.07 11.36 16.22
C CYS A 17 -10.31 11.83 14.78
N ARG A 18 -10.17 10.93 13.82
CA ARG A 18 -10.45 11.21 12.40
C ARG A 18 -11.94 10.98 12.13
N ARG A 19 -12.48 11.69 11.13
CA ARG A 19 -13.84 11.44 10.60
C ARG A 19 -14.07 9.96 10.26
N ARG A 20 -13.03 9.30 9.75
CA ARG A 20 -13.06 7.89 9.39
C ARG A 20 -13.35 7.00 10.58
N ASP A 21 -12.67 7.24 11.71
CA ASP A 21 -12.82 6.44 12.93
C ASP A 21 -14.28 6.49 13.44
N ILE A 22 -14.90 7.67 13.37
CA ILE A 22 -16.34 7.83 13.66
C ILE A 22 -17.20 7.06 12.65
N THR A 23 -16.91 7.19 11.36
CA THR A 23 -17.67 6.51 10.29
C THR A 23 -17.59 4.99 10.41
N ASP A 24 -16.44 4.46 10.79
CA ASP A 24 -16.20 3.01 10.94
C ASP A 24 -16.99 2.40 12.11
N ILE A 25 -17.26 3.18 13.16
CA ILE A 25 -18.13 2.77 14.28
C ILE A 25 -19.58 2.63 13.82
N PHE A 26 -20.04 3.58 13.00
CA PHE A 26 -21.39 3.57 12.45
C PHE A 26 -21.57 2.60 11.28
N LEU A 27 -20.49 2.05 10.74
CA LEU A 27 -20.55 1.11 9.64
C LEU A 27 -21.21 -0.21 10.08
N GLY A 28 -22.35 -0.51 9.48
CA GLY A 28 -23.14 -1.72 9.77
C GLY A 28 -24.11 -1.57 10.94
N THR A 29 -24.24 -0.40 11.56
CA THR A 29 -25.31 -0.11 12.55
C THR A 29 -26.56 0.46 11.90
N GLY A 30 -26.53 0.74 10.59
CA GLY A 30 -27.61 1.43 9.88
C GLY A 30 -27.69 2.93 10.18
N LEU A 31 -26.68 3.50 10.85
CA LEU A 31 -26.56 4.92 11.22
C LEU A 31 -25.37 5.58 10.49
N GLY A 32 -25.24 5.38 9.18
CA GLY A 32 -24.24 6.05 8.34
C GLY A 32 -24.74 7.35 7.68
N PRO A 33 -23.89 8.03 6.88
CA PRO A 33 -24.29 9.19 6.06
C PRO A 33 -25.38 8.87 5.03
N ARG A 34 -25.66 7.59 4.80
CA ARG A 34 -26.72 7.07 3.93
C ARG A 34 -27.73 6.21 4.71
N SER A 35 -27.77 6.37 6.04
CA SER A 35 -28.69 5.64 6.90
C SER A 35 -30.13 5.84 6.47
N TYR A 36 -30.91 4.76 6.46
CA TYR A 36 -32.37 4.81 6.39
C TYR A 36 -33.01 5.39 7.68
N SER A 37 -32.22 5.51 8.75
CA SER A 37 -32.66 5.97 10.08
C SER A 37 -33.01 7.47 10.13
N ILE A 38 -32.64 8.25 9.11
CA ILE A 38 -32.97 9.68 8.98
C ILE A 38 -33.68 9.89 7.65
N ILE A 39 -34.88 10.46 7.69
CA ILE A 39 -35.69 10.75 6.50
C ILE A 39 -35.58 12.23 6.18
N GLU A 40 -34.78 12.57 5.18
CA GLU A 40 -34.72 13.93 4.63
C GLU A 40 -35.93 14.21 3.71
N GLN A 41 -36.29 15.49 3.57
CA GLN A 41 -37.32 15.88 2.61
C GLN A 41 -36.90 15.47 1.18
N GLY A 42 -37.80 14.78 0.47
CA GLY A 42 -37.55 14.26 -0.87
C GLY A 42 -36.76 12.94 -0.93
N MET A 43 -36.41 12.33 0.22
CA MET A 43 -35.75 11.02 0.27
C MET A 43 -36.58 9.92 -0.41
N ILE A 44 -37.91 9.92 -0.20
CA ILE A 44 -38.81 8.92 -0.79
C ILE A 44 -38.83 9.02 -2.32
N SER A 45 -38.95 10.24 -2.86
CA SER A 45 -38.91 10.48 -4.31
C SER A 45 -37.57 10.02 -4.90
N LYS A 46 -36.45 10.36 -4.24
CA LYS A 46 -35.11 9.91 -4.65
C LYS A 46 -34.98 8.39 -4.68
N LEU A 47 -35.60 7.68 -3.72
CA LEU A 47 -35.54 6.22 -3.66
C LEU A 47 -36.37 5.56 -4.79
N ILE A 48 -37.54 6.13 -5.09
CA ILE A 48 -38.41 5.65 -6.18
C ILE A 48 -37.77 5.89 -7.55
N GLU A 49 -37.09 7.02 -7.72
CA GLU A 49 -36.42 7.42 -8.97
C GLU A 49 -34.97 6.90 -9.07
N ALA A 50 -34.47 6.20 -8.04
CA ALA A 50 -33.09 5.76 -7.96
C ALA A 50 -32.73 4.78 -9.09
N LYS A 51 -31.54 4.96 -9.67
CA LYS A 51 -30.96 3.96 -10.55
C LYS A 51 -30.65 2.67 -9.78
N PRO A 52 -30.60 1.50 -10.45
CA PRO A 52 -30.32 0.21 -9.79
C PRO A 52 -29.05 0.21 -8.93
N GLU A 53 -28.02 0.94 -9.36
CA GLU A 53 -26.74 1.07 -8.64
C GLU A 53 -26.89 1.81 -7.30
N ASP A 54 -27.71 2.86 -7.27
CA ASP A 54 -27.99 3.62 -6.06
C ASP A 54 -28.89 2.84 -5.12
N LEU A 55 -29.95 2.22 -5.66
CA LEU A 55 -30.85 1.35 -4.91
C LEU A 55 -30.12 0.18 -4.25
N ARG A 56 -29.14 -0.42 -4.95
CA ARG A 56 -28.28 -1.48 -4.40
C ARG A 56 -27.57 -1.03 -3.14
N ASN A 57 -27.03 0.18 -3.09
CA ASN A 57 -26.33 0.67 -1.89
C ASN A 57 -27.26 0.72 -0.67
N PHE A 58 -28.51 1.16 -0.85
CA PHE A 58 -29.51 1.19 0.22
C PHE A 58 -29.86 -0.22 0.71
N ILE A 59 -30.07 -1.16 -0.21
CA ILE A 59 -30.36 -2.56 0.12
C ILE A 59 -29.18 -3.21 0.87
N GLU A 60 -27.95 -2.94 0.44
CA GLU A 60 -26.75 -3.50 1.05
C GLU A 60 -26.51 -2.97 2.46
N GLU A 61 -26.84 -1.69 2.70
CA GLU A 61 -26.78 -1.08 4.02
C GLU A 61 -27.89 -1.63 4.94
N ALA A 62 -29.11 -1.79 4.42
CA ALA A 62 -30.22 -2.41 5.15
C ALA A 62 -29.94 -3.89 5.49
N ALA A 63 -29.28 -4.63 4.59
CA ALA A 63 -28.86 -6.01 4.81
C ALA A 63 -27.63 -6.15 5.72
N GLY A 64 -27.00 -5.04 6.14
CA GLY A 64 -25.82 -5.04 7.01
C GLY A 64 -24.54 -5.57 6.33
N ILE A 65 -24.52 -5.76 5.01
CA ILE A 65 -23.37 -6.33 4.30
C ILE A 65 -22.29 -5.29 3.96
N SER A 66 -22.59 -3.99 4.10
CA SER A 66 -21.65 -2.90 3.80
C SER A 66 -20.32 -3.03 4.57
N LYS A 67 -20.37 -3.45 5.84
CA LYS A 67 -19.17 -3.66 6.66
C LYS A 67 -18.29 -4.78 6.13
N TYR A 68 -18.90 -5.88 5.70
CA TYR A 68 -18.18 -7.01 5.12
C TYR A 68 -17.54 -6.62 3.79
N LYS A 69 -18.29 -5.95 2.91
CA LYS A 69 -17.80 -5.49 1.61
C LYS A 69 -16.60 -4.55 1.74
N GLU A 70 -16.68 -3.58 2.64
CA GLU A 70 -15.58 -2.63 2.85
C GLU A 70 -14.34 -3.37 3.36
N ARG A 71 -14.46 -4.23 4.38
CA ARG A 71 -13.35 -5.05 4.87
C ARG A 71 -12.74 -5.94 3.79
N ARG A 72 -13.57 -6.53 2.93
CA ARG A 72 -13.11 -7.36 1.81
C ARG A 72 -12.30 -6.53 0.83
N ARG A 73 -12.81 -5.36 0.43
CA ARG A 73 -12.12 -4.44 -0.48
C ARG A 73 -10.78 -3.95 0.10
N GLU A 74 -10.73 -3.61 1.38
CA GLU A 74 -9.50 -3.22 2.05
C GLU A 74 -8.47 -4.36 2.06
N THR A 75 -8.92 -5.58 2.34
CA THR A 75 -8.07 -6.77 2.35
C THR A 75 -7.53 -7.07 0.96
N GLU A 76 -8.38 -7.05 -0.07
CA GLU A 76 -7.99 -7.20 -1.47
C GLU A 76 -6.95 -6.14 -1.88
N ASN A 77 -7.16 -4.89 -1.51
CA ASN A 77 -6.20 -3.81 -1.76
C ASN A 77 -4.87 -4.04 -1.02
N ARG A 78 -4.90 -4.53 0.21
CA ARG A 78 -3.69 -4.84 0.99
C ARG A 78 -2.91 -5.98 0.34
N ILE A 79 -3.59 -7.05 -0.06
CA ILE A 79 -2.98 -8.19 -0.77
C ILE A 79 -2.33 -7.71 -2.06
N ARG A 80 -3.02 -6.91 -2.87
CA ARG A 80 -2.46 -6.36 -4.11
C ARG A 80 -1.17 -5.57 -3.86
N ARG A 81 -1.18 -4.66 -2.88
CA ARG A 81 0.03 -3.89 -2.50
C ARG A 81 1.17 -4.79 -2.02
N THR A 82 0.86 -5.86 -1.27
CA THR A 82 1.87 -6.83 -0.85
C THR A 82 2.49 -7.55 -2.04
N HIS A 83 1.70 -7.97 -3.03
CA HIS A 83 2.24 -8.58 -4.25
C HIS A 83 3.10 -7.61 -5.06
N GLU A 84 2.68 -6.35 -5.21
CA GLU A 84 3.49 -5.30 -5.86
C GLU A 84 4.83 -5.08 -5.14
N ASN A 85 4.82 -5.11 -3.80
CA ASN A 85 6.05 -5.02 -3.01
C ASN A 85 6.97 -6.23 -3.21
N LEU A 86 6.39 -7.44 -3.24
CA LEU A 86 7.16 -8.67 -3.44
C LEU A 86 7.81 -8.71 -4.84
N ALA A 87 7.09 -8.26 -5.86
CA ALA A 87 7.64 -8.14 -7.22
C ALA A 87 8.87 -7.22 -7.23
N ARG A 88 8.75 -6.03 -6.64
CA ARG A 88 9.89 -5.08 -6.53
C ARG A 88 11.09 -5.65 -5.77
N LEU A 89 10.84 -6.40 -4.69
CA LEU A 89 11.91 -7.06 -3.93
C LEU A 89 12.59 -8.16 -4.76
N THR A 90 11.82 -8.88 -5.58
CA THR A 90 12.36 -9.90 -6.48
C THR A 90 13.27 -9.27 -7.53
N ASP A 91 12.82 -8.18 -8.15
CA ASP A 91 13.62 -7.43 -9.14
C ASP A 91 14.95 -6.93 -8.52
N LEU A 92 14.88 -6.35 -7.32
CA LEU A 92 16.06 -5.88 -6.59
C LEU A 92 17.01 -7.05 -6.24
N ARG A 93 16.48 -8.20 -5.83
CA ARG A 93 17.28 -9.40 -5.55
C ARG A 93 18.06 -9.83 -6.79
N GLU A 94 17.39 -9.92 -7.94
CA GLU A 94 18.01 -10.32 -9.20
C GLU A 94 19.09 -9.31 -9.65
N GLU A 95 18.85 -8.02 -9.43
CA GLU A 95 19.86 -6.99 -9.70
C GLU A 95 21.10 -7.20 -8.82
N LEU A 96 20.92 -7.43 -7.52
CA LEU A 96 22.01 -7.68 -6.58
C LEU A 96 22.79 -8.96 -6.92
N GLU A 97 22.11 -10.02 -7.34
CA GLU A 97 22.75 -11.26 -7.81
C GLU A 97 23.68 -10.98 -9.00
N ARG A 98 23.24 -10.20 -9.99
CA ARG A 98 24.08 -9.81 -11.15
C ARG A 98 25.27 -8.95 -10.72
N GLN A 99 25.08 -8.04 -9.76
CA GLN A 99 26.17 -7.22 -9.23
C GLN A 99 27.21 -8.08 -8.51
N LEU A 100 26.76 -9.07 -7.71
CA LEU A 100 27.63 -10.02 -7.02
C LEU A 100 28.45 -10.86 -8.00
N GLU A 101 27.83 -11.40 -9.05
CA GLU A 101 28.56 -12.16 -10.08
C GLU A 101 29.66 -11.33 -10.76
N ARG A 102 29.36 -10.06 -11.08
CA ARG A 102 30.33 -9.14 -11.66
C ARG A 102 31.49 -8.89 -10.71
N LEU A 103 31.22 -8.62 -9.43
CA LEU A 103 32.23 -8.41 -8.41
C LEU A 103 33.10 -9.67 -8.22
N HIS A 104 32.50 -10.86 -8.25
CA HIS A 104 33.23 -12.11 -8.14
C HIS A 104 34.23 -12.30 -9.29
N ARG A 105 33.83 -12.03 -10.54
CA ARG A 105 34.74 -12.06 -11.69
C ARG A 105 35.85 -11.02 -11.58
N GLN A 106 35.54 -9.83 -11.09
CA GLN A 106 36.53 -8.78 -10.87
C GLN A 106 37.56 -9.18 -9.81
N ALA A 107 37.12 -9.79 -8.70
CA ALA A 107 37.99 -10.30 -7.66
C ALA A 107 38.94 -11.39 -8.20
N GLN A 108 38.41 -12.38 -8.92
CA GLN A 108 39.23 -13.43 -9.54
C GLN A 108 40.27 -12.87 -10.52
N ALA A 109 39.91 -11.86 -11.32
CA ALA A 109 40.86 -11.21 -12.23
C ALA A 109 41.97 -10.46 -11.47
N ALA A 110 41.62 -9.79 -10.36
CA ALA A 110 42.59 -9.10 -9.52
C ALA A 110 43.55 -10.07 -8.80
N GLU A 111 43.05 -11.22 -8.33
CA GLU A 111 43.88 -12.29 -7.76
C GLU A 111 44.88 -12.83 -8.78
N LYS A 112 44.42 -13.21 -9.98
CA LYS A 112 45.31 -13.68 -11.06
C LYS A 112 46.35 -12.63 -11.45
N TYR A 113 45.97 -11.35 -11.50
CA TYR A 113 46.91 -10.27 -11.78
C TYR A 113 48.01 -10.17 -10.71
N GLN A 114 47.66 -10.32 -9.43
CA GLN A 114 48.63 -10.33 -8.33
C GLN A 114 49.60 -11.52 -8.47
N GLU A 115 49.08 -12.71 -8.79
CA GLU A 115 49.89 -13.91 -9.03
C GLU A 115 50.89 -13.72 -10.18
N TYR A 116 50.41 -13.30 -11.35
CA TYR A 116 51.28 -13.09 -12.52
C TYR A 116 52.31 -11.98 -12.28
N LYS A 117 51.95 -10.94 -11.54
CA LYS A 117 52.89 -9.86 -11.19
C LYS A 117 53.97 -10.33 -10.21
N ALA A 118 53.64 -11.26 -9.31
CA ALA A 118 54.63 -11.88 -8.43
C ALA A 118 55.58 -12.79 -9.23
N GLU A 119 55.04 -13.61 -10.13
CA GLU A 119 55.82 -14.50 -11.01
C GLU A 119 56.74 -13.70 -11.95
N GLU A 120 56.23 -12.63 -12.57
CA GLU A 120 57.02 -11.71 -13.40
C GLU A 120 58.21 -11.12 -12.61
N ARG A 121 57.97 -10.70 -11.35
CA ARG A 121 59.02 -10.17 -10.48
C ARG A 121 60.07 -11.22 -10.14
N GLN A 122 59.67 -12.47 -9.89
CA GLN A 122 60.60 -13.57 -9.62
C GLN A 122 61.46 -13.92 -10.84
N LEU A 123 60.85 -14.07 -12.02
CA LEU A 123 61.56 -14.37 -13.26
C LEU A 123 62.54 -13.25 -13.64
N LYS A 124 62.14 -11.98 -13.48
CA LYS A 124 63.04 -10.83 -13.68
C LYS A 124 64.25 -10.89 -12.75
N ALA A 125 64.05 -11.24 -11.48
CA ALA A 125 65.16 -11.37 -10.53
C ALA A 125 66.14 -12.48 -10.93
N GLN A 126 65.63 -13.62 -11.40
CA GLN A 126 66.45 -14.74 -11.89
C GLN A 126 67.26 -14.40 -13.15
N LEU A 127 66.69 -13.62 -14.07
CA LEU A 127 67.37 -13.18 -15.29
C LEU A 127 68.44 -12.12 -15.05
N SER A 128 68.35 -11.37 -13.94
CA SER A 128 69.30 -10.32 -13.57
C SER A 128 70.46 -10.80 -12.69
N ALA A 129 70.45 -12.06 -12.26
CA ALA A 129 71.48 -12.71 -11.45
C ALA A 129 72.42 -13.55 -12.32
#